data_AF-A0A354P643-F1
#
_entry.id   AF-A0A354P643-F1
#
_cell.length_a   1.000
_cell.length_b   1.000
_cell.length_c   1.000
_cell.angle_alpha   90.00
_cell.angle_beta   90.00
_cell.angle_gamma   90.00
#
_symmetry.space_group_name_H-M   'P 1'
#
loop_
_entity.id
_entity.type
_entity.pdbx_description
1 polymer ?
#
loop_
_entity_poly.entity_id
_entity_poly.type
_entity_poly.pdbx_seq_one_letter_code
_entity_poly.pdbx_strand_id
1 'polypeptide(L)'
;MTSESSSPIAHANGLVFLIALTLLVYANSFEGAFVFDDYYNIIESEKIRSLWPPTWFSGQRPWFYLSLALNYSAHELDPFGYHLFNFAVHLAAG
;
A
#
# COMPACT_ATOMS: atom_id res chain seq x y z
N MET A 1 35.07 24.83 14.02
CA MET A 1 33.83 24.85 13.24
C MET A 1 34.01 23.90 12.07
N THR A 2 34.04 22.60 12.34
CA THR A 2 34.15 21.54 11.34
C THR A 2 32.73 21.10 11.02
N SER A 3 32.21 21.49 9.85
CA SER A 3 30.96 20.89 9.38
C SER A 3 31.26 19.43 9.05
N GLU A 4 30.87 18.51 9.92
CA GLU A 4 30.79 17.11 9.57
C GLU A 4 29.77 16.98 8.44
N SER A 5 30.27 17.00 7.20
CA SER A 5 29.50 16.63 6.03
C SER A 5 29.27 15.13 6.15
N SER A 6 28.12 14.74 6.69
CA SER A 6 27.70 13.35 6.73
C SER A 6 27.68 12.82 5.30
N SER A 7 28.50 11.81 5.03
CA SER A 7 28.68 11.33 3.66
C SER A 7 27.34 10.77 3.12
N PRO A 8 27.01 10.97 1.83
CA PRO A 8 25.76 10.47 1.24
C PRO A 8 25.60 8.95 1.38
N ILE A 9 26.72 8.21 1.51
CA ILE A 9 26.76 6.76 1.75
C ILE A 9 26.17 6.40 3.13
N ALA A 10 26.45 7.20 4.16
CA ALA A 10 25.94 6.96 5.51
C ALA A 10 24.41 7.08 5.59
N HIS A 11 23.82 8.05 4.88
CA HIS A 11 22.36 8.22 4.81
C HIS A 11 21.69 7.12 3.98
N ALA A 12 22.30 6.69 2.89
CA ALA A 12 21.81 5.57 2.09
C ALA A 12 21.74 4.27 2.94
N ASN A 13 22.76 4.02 3.76
CA ASN A 13 22.78 2.87 4.68
C ASN A 13 21.67 2.97 5.74
N GLY A 14 21.43 4.16 6.30
CA GLY A 14 20.35 4.40 7.24
C GLY A 14 18.96 4.17 6.64
N LEU A 15 18.72 4.67 5.42
CA LEU A 15 17.46 4.46 4.71
C LEU A 15 17.22 2.99 4.38
N VAL A 16 18.23 2.28 3.87
CA VAL A 16 18.14 0.84 3.58
C VAL A 16 17.84 0.06 4.86
N PHE A 17 18.48 0.41 5.97
CA PHE A 17 18.22 -0.22 7.27
C PHE A 17 16.77 -0.02 7.72
N LEU A 18 16.23 1.19 7.58
CA LEU A 18 14.82 1.48 7.92
C LEU A 18 13.85 0.70 7.01
N ILE A 19 14.09 0.66 5.70
CA ILE A 19 13.28 -0.13 4.76
C ILE A 19 13.29 -1.62 5.16
N ALA A 20 14.46 -2.16 5.47
CA ALA A 20 14.62 -3.56 5.86
C ALA A 20 13.88 -3.87 7.17
N LEU A 21 13.95 -2.98 8.17
CA LEU A 21 13.20 -3.12 9.41
C LEU A 21 11.69 -3.06 9.18
N THR A 22 11.21 -2.11 8.38
CA THR A 22 9.78 -2.01 8.04
C THR A 22 9.32 -3.29 7.34
N LEU A 23 10.08 -3.80 6.36
CA LEU A 23 9.76 -5.05 5.68
C LEU A 23 9.71 -6.23 6.65
N LEU A 24 10.67 -6.33 7.58
CA LEU A 24 10.71 -7.41 8.57
C LEU A 24 9.48 -7.40 9.49
N VAL A 25 9.05 -6.22 9.94
CA VAL A 25 7.85 -6.06 10.78
C VAL A 25 6.57 -6.40 10.00
N TYR A 26 6.51 -6.05 8.72
CA TYR A 26 5.34 -6.31 7.86
C TYR A 26 5.37 -7.66 7.15
N ALA A 27 6.44 -8.46 7.26
CA ALA A 27 6.64 -9.68 6.48
C ALA A 27 5.44 -10.65 6.59
N ASN A 28 4.91 -10.82 7.80
CA ASN A 28 3.77 -11.71 8.04
C ASN A 28 2.45 -11.16 7.49
N SER A 29 2.34 -9.85 7.22
CA SER A 29 1.10 -9.25 6.69
C SER A 29 0.83 -9.67 5.24
N PHE A 30 1.86 -10.03 4.48
CA PHE A 30 1.73 -10.43 3.07
C PHE A 30 0.98 -11.76 2.88
N GLU A 31 0.97 -12.61 3.91
CA GLU A 31 0.23 -13.89 3.92
C GLU A 31 -1.14 -13.77 4.61
N GLY A 32 -1.52 -12.55 5.02
CA GLY A 32 -2.79 -12.28 5.70
C GLY A 32 -4.01 -12.32 4.78
N ALA A 33 -5.13 -12.80 5.31
CA ALA A 33 -6.42 -12.75 4.62
C ALA A 33 -7.08 -11.37 4.74
N PHE A 34 -8.08 -11.11 3.89
CA PHE A 34 -8.99 -9.97 4.07
C PHE A 34 -9.75 -10.09 5.39
N VAL A 35 -9.80 -9.01 6.16
CA VAL A 35 -10.42 -8.96 7.49
C VAL A 35 -11.20 -7.66 7.68
N PHE A 36 -12.18 -7.68 8.59
CA PHE A 36 -12.97 -6.51 8.97
C PHE A 36 -13.60 -5.77 7.78
N ASP A 37 -13.19 -4.52 7.54
CA ASP A 37 -13.75 -3.64 6.52
C ASP A 37 -13.31 -4.00 5.10
N ASP A 38 -12.31 -4.88 4.93
CA ASP A 38 -11.94 -5.44 3.62
C ASP A 38 -13.13 -6.17 2.97
N TYR A 39 -13.98 -6.82 3.76
CA TYR A 39 -15.15 -7.51 3.22
C TYR A 39 -16.07 -6.54 2.49
N TYR A 40 -16.45 -5.45 3.14
CA TYR A 40 -17.33 -4.45 2.56
C TYR A 40 -16.65 -3.65 1.44
N ASN A 41 -15.38 -3.30 1.60
CA ASN A 41 -14.67 -2.42 0.68
C ASN A 41 -14.06 -3.14 -0.53
N ILE A 42 -13.77 -4.44 -0.43
CA ILE A 42 -13.03 -5.23 -1.42
C ILE A 42 -13.83 -6.44 -1.91
N ILE A 43 -14.30 -7.29 -1.00
CA ILE A 43 -14.96 -8.56 -1.37
C ILE A 43 -16.39 -8.35 -1.87
N GLU A 44 -17.14 -7.42 -1.29
CA GLU A 44 -18.56 -7.17 -1.62
C GLU A 44 -18.75 -5.90 -2.45
N SER A 45 -17.70 -5.11 -2.64
CA SER A 45 -17.82 -3.80 -3.29
C SER A 45 -17.92 -3.90 -4.81
N GLU A 46 -19.09 -3.57 -5.35
CA GLU A 46 -19.29 -3.40 -6.80
C GLU A 46 -18.54 -2.19 -7.37
N LYS A 47 -18.18 -1.22 -6.52
CA LYS A 47 -17.56 0.04 -6.95
C LYS A 47 -16.19 -0.13 -7.58
N ILE A 48 -15.50 -1.22 -7.23
CA ILE A 48 -14.10 -1.47 -7.61
C ILE A 48 -13.97 -2.50 -8.74
N ARG A 49 -15.07 -3.10 -9.19
CA ARG A 49 -15.07 -4.20 -10.18
C ARG A 49 -14.71 -3.76 -11.60
N SER A 50 -14.81 -2.47 -11.90
CA SER A 50 -14.37 -1.90 -13.16
C SER A 50 -13.76 -0.52 -12.96
N LEU A 51 -12.77 -0.19 -13.80
CA LEU A 51 -12.24 1.17 -13.91
C LEU A 51 -13.20 2.09 -14.69
N TRP A 52 -14.03 1.52 -15.58
CA TRP A 52 -15.00 2.26 -16.39
C TRP A 52 -16.36 1.54 -16.51
N PRO A 53 -17.50 2.23 -16.30
CA PRO A 53 -17.63 3.62 -15.86
C PRO A 53 -17.02 3.81 -14.45
N PRO A 54 -16.57 5.03 -14.08
CA PRO A 54 -15.79 5.25 -12.87
C PRO A 54 -16.68 5.28 -11.61
N THR A 55 -17.31 4.16 -11.29
CA THR A 55 -18.19 4.00 -10.13
C THR A 55 -17.47 4.25 -8.81
N TRP A 56 -16.16 3.98 -8.76
CA TRP A 56 -15.26 4.30 -7.65
C TRP A 56 -15.17 5.79 -7.33
N PHE A 57 -15.54 6.68 -8.26
CA PHE A 57 -15.57 8.13 -8.04
C PHE A 57 -16.83 8.59 -7.29
N SER A 58 -17.81 7.70 -7.08
CA SER A 58 -19.05 8.02 -6.37
C SER A 58 -18.90 7.89 -4.84
N GLY A 59 -18.78 9.02 -4.14
CA GLY A 59 -18.83 9.10 -2.67
C GLY A 59 -17.73 9.96 -2.05
N GLN A 60 -17.50 9.78 -0.74
CA GLN A 60 -16.61 10.63 0.05
C GLN A 60 -15.11 10.27 -0.04
N ARG A 61 -14.76 9.10 -0.62
CA ARG A 61 -13.38 8.57 -0.63
C ARG A 61 -12.92 8.14 -2.03
N PRO A 62 -12.97 9.01 -3.05
CA PRO A 62 -12.70 8.62 -4.45
C PRO A 62 -11.29 8.07 -4.64
N TRP A 63 -10.27 8.64 -3.99
CA TRP A 63 -8.89 8.16 -4.11
C TRP A 63 -8.67 6.78 -3.48
N PHE A 64 -9.35 6.51 -2.37
CA PHE A 64 -9.34 5.19 -1.72
C PHE A 64 -9.99 4.12 -2.61
N TYR A 65 -11.17 4.40 -3.17
CA TYR A 65 -11.82 3.43 -4.05
C TYR A 65 -11.09 3.29 -5.39
N LEU A 66 -10.45 4.35 -5.90
CA LEU A 66 -9.59 4.25 -7.08
C LEU A 66 -8.40 3.34 -6.83
N SER A 67 -7.70 3.48 -5.70
CA SER A 67 -6.57 2.59 -5.39
C SER A 67 -7.03 1.13 -5.28
N LEU A 68 -8.19 0.87 -4.69
CA LEU A 68 -8.76 -0.48 -4.62
C LEU A 68 -9.18 -1.02 -6.00
N ALA A 69 -9.75 -0.19 -6.87
CA ALA A 69 -10.15 -0.59 -8.22
C ALA A 69 -8.95 -0.91 -9.11
N LEU A 70 -7.86 -0.14 -9.00
CA LEU A 70 -6.60 -0.44 -9.69
C LEU A 70 -6.00 -1.76 -9.18
N ASN A 71 -5.99 -1.97 -7.86
CA ASN A 71 -5.49 -3.22 -7.28
C ASN A 71 -6.33 -4.42 -7.73
N TYR A 72 -7.67 -4.28 -7.71
CA TYR A 72 -8.58 -5.31 -8.19
C TYR A 72 -8.37 -5.63 -9.68
N SER A 73 -8.13 -4.62 -10.52
CA SER A 73 -7.85 -4.86 -11.95
C SER A 73 -6.55 -5.63 -12.22
N ALA A 74 -5.60 -5.58 -11.29
CA ALA A 74 -4.29 -6.22 -11.42
C ALA A 74 -4.24 -7.61 -10.76
N HIS A 75 -4.95 -7.79 -9.64
CA HIS A 75 -4.79 -8.94 -8.75
C HIS A 75 -6.13 -9.55 -8.28
N GLU A 76 -7.27 -9.02 -8.73
CA GLU A 76 -8.62 -9.46 -8.32
C GLU A 76 -8.76 -9.54 -6.79
N LEU A 77 -9.05 -10.72 -6.23
CA LEU A 77 -9.19 -10.95 -4.79
C LEU A 77 -7.96 -11.64 -4.17
N ASP A 78 -6.78 -11.49 -4.78
CA ASP A 78 -5.52 -11.92 -4.16
C ASP A 78 -5.06 -10.87 -3.11
N PRO A 79 -5.08 -11.18 -1.80
CA PRO A 79 -4.71 -10.22 -0.75
C PRO A 79 -3.27 -9.70 -0.88
N PHE A 80 -2.37 -10.47 -1.50
CA PHE A 80 -0.96 -10.10 -1.61
C PHE A 80 -0.77 -8.75 -2.30
N GLY A 81 -1.49 -8.49 -3.40
CA GLY A 81 -1.40 -7.22 -4.14
C GLY A 81 -1.85 -6.00 -3.31
N TYR A 82 -2.86 -6.19 -2.48
CA TYR A 82 -3.36 -5.17 -1.56
C TYR A 82 -2.35 -4.87 -0.45
N HIS A 83 -1.78 -5.91 0.16
CA HIS A 83 -0.78 -5.77 1.22
C HIS A 83 0.51 -5.13 0.69
N LEU A 84 0.94 -5.50 -0.51
CA LEU A 84 2.11 -4.90 -1.17
C LEU A 84 1.90 -3.42 -1.46
N PHE A 85 0.73 -3.04 -1.99
CA PHE A 85 0.42 -1.64 -2.21
C PHE A 85 0.35 -0.84 -0.91
N ASN A 86 -0.33 -1.36 0.11
CA ASN A 86 -0.40 -0.73 1.43
C ASN A 86 0.99 -0.55 2.04
N PHE A 87 1.84 -1.58 1.98
CA PHE A 87 3.23 -1.50 2.43
C PHE A 87 4.00 -0.39 1.70
N ALA A 88 3.86 -0.29 0.37
CA ALA A 88 4.51 0.77 -0.41
C ALA A 88 4.01 2.17 -0.01
N VAL A 89 2.71 2.33 0.24
CA VAL A 89 2.12 3.58 0.72
C VAL A 89 2.65 3.94 2.11
N HIS A 90 2.66 2.99 3.05
CA HIS A 90 3.22 3.21 4.39
C HIS A 90 4.70 3.61 4.33
N LEU A 91 5.48 2.95 3.47
CA LEU A 91 6.89 3.29 3.29
C LEU A 91 7.10 4.70 2.71
N ALA A 92 6.23 5.13 1.80
CA ALA A 92 6.30 6.46 1.20
C ALA A 92 5.77 7.58 2.10
N ALA A 93 4.80 7.27 2.97
CA ALA A 93 4.11 8.25 3.81
C ALA A 93 4.77 8.48 5.17
N GLY A 94 5.46 7.46 5.73
CA GLY A 94 6.15 7.53 7.02
C GLY A 94 5.22 7.43 8.22
#